data_AF-A0A482U1B3-F1
#
_entry.id   AF-A0A482U1B3-F1
#
_cell.length_a   1.000
_cell.length_b   1.000
_cell.length_c   1.000
_cell.angle_alpha   90.00
_cell.angle_beta   90.00
_cell.angle_gamma   90.00
#
_symmetry.space_group_name_H-M   'P 1'
#
loop_
_entity.id
_entity.type
_entity.pdbx_description
1 polymer ?
#
loop_
_entity_poly.entity_id
_entity_poly.type
_entity_poly.pdbx_seq_one_letter_code
_entity_poly.pdbx_strand_id
1 'polypeptide(L)' 'MYFVHIIKNHQGLFYKGFTQNLDKRIFEHNNNLSRFTSGKSPWILVYFKEFETKTEALK' A
#
# COMPACT_ATOMS: atom_id res chain seq x y z
N MET A 1 -5.88 14.61 -1.79
CA MET A 1 -5.43 13.69 -0.73
C MET A 1 -4.57 12.59 -1.32
N TYR A 2 -3.47 12.30 -0.64
CA TYR A 2 -2.50 11.26 -0.98
C TYR A 2 -2.24 10.44 0.28
N PHE A 3 -2.02 9.15 0.12
CA PHE A 3 -1.79 8.23 1.22
C PHE A 3 -0.44 7.55 1.06
N VAL A 4 0.39 7.63 2.08
CA VAL A 4 1.52 6.69 2.26
C VAL A 4 1.01 5.55 3.10
N HIS A 5 1.26 4.32 2.66
CA HIS A 5 0.79 3.12 3.35
C HIS A 5 1.90 2.09 3.52
N ILE A 6 1.75 1.29 4.57
CA ILE A 6 2.55 0.09 4.81
C ILE A 6 1.60 -1.08 4.95
N ILE A 7 1.84 -2.10 4.13
CA ILE A 7 1.16 -3.40 4.20
C ILE A 7 2.13 -4.47 4.66
N LYS A 8 1.61 -5.49 5.35
CA LYS A 8 2.35 -6.64 5.84
C LYS A 8 1.68 -7.93 5.34
N ASN A 9 2.47 -8.91 4.91
CA ASN A 9 1.95 -10.24 4.61
C ASN A 9 2.19 -11.25 5.75
N HIS A 10 1.66 -12.46 5.61
CA HIS A 10 1.80 -13.53 6.60
C HIS A 10 3.25 -13.98 6.84
N GLN A 11 4.15 -13.75 5.88
CA GLN A 11 5.59 -14.08 5.99
C GLN A 11 6.38 -12.97 6.72
N GLY A 12 5.72 -11.90 7.17
CA GLY A 12 6.38 -10.78 7.81
C GLY A 12 7.03 -9.79 6.86
N LEU A 13 6.80 -9.90 5.54
CA LEU A 13 7.27 -8.93 4.57
C LEU A 13 6.46 -7.65 4.67
N PHE A 14 7.16 -6.51 4.65
CA PHE A 14 6.56 -5.19 4.61
C PHE A 14 6.71 -4.59 3.21
N TYR A 15 5.71 -3.85 2.78
CA TYR A 15 5.76 -3.05 1.57
C TYR A 15 5.27 -1.64 1.88
N LYS A 16 6.11 -0.65 1.56
CA LYS A 16 5.77 0.77 1.60
C LYS A 16 5.33 1.21 0.20
N GLY A 17 4.20 1.89 0.11
CA GLY A 17 3.71 2.48 -1.13
C GLY A 17 3.07 3.85 -0.90
N PHE A 18 2.74 4.51 -2.00
CA PHE A 18 1.89 5.69 -2.00
C PHE A 18 0.75 5.53 -3.00
N THR A 19 -0.40 6.15 -2.75
CA THR A 19 -1.59 6.07 -3.61
C THR A 19 -2.52 7.26 -3.37
N GLN A 20 -3.41 7.55 -4.31
CA GLN A 20 -4.53 8.49 -4.12
C GLN A 20 -5.81 7.78 -3.64
N ASN A 21 -5.85 6.45 -3.74
CA ASN A 21 -6.98 5.65 -3.31
C ASN A 21 -6.45 4.41 -2.57
N LEU A 22 -6.62 4.41 -1.25
CA LEU A 22 -6.07 3.38 -0.37
C LEU A 22 -6.78 2.04 -0.58
N ASP A 23 -8.11 2.03 -0.59
CA ASP A 23 -8.91 0.79 -0.71
C ASP A 23 -8.66 0.07 -2.03
N LYS A 24 -8.69 0.81 -3.14
CA LYS A 24 -8.35 0.27 -4.47
C LYS A 24 -6.95 -0.32 -4.47
N ARG A 25 -5.99 0.34 -3.83
CA ARG A 25 -4.60 -0.12 -3.80
C ARG A 25 -4.43 -1.40 -2.99
N ILE A 26 -5.09 -1.52 -1.85
CA ILE A 26 -5.10 -2.77 -1.05
C ILE A 26 -5.78 -3.90 -1.82
N PHE A 27 -6.87 -3.62 -2.53
CA PHE A 27 -7.50 -4.58 -3.43
C PHE A 27 -6.53 -5.06 -4.51
N GLU A 28 -5.83 -4.16 -5.20
CA GLU A 28 -4.82 -4.50 -6.22
C GLU A 28 -3.70 -5.41 -5.67
N HIS A 29 -3.18 -5.10 -4.48
CA HIS A 29 -2.15 -5.90 -3.82
C HIS A 29 -2.63 -7.33 -3.51
N ASN A 30 -3.88 -7.48 -3.10
CA ASN A 30 -4.48 -8.79 -2.79
C ASN A 30 -4.94 -9.58 -4.03
N ASN A 31 -5.11 -8.91 -5.18
CA ASN A 31 -5.54 -9.53 -6.44
C ASN A 31 -4.40 -9.70 -7.47
N ASN A 32 -3.14 -9.72 -7.02
CA ASN A 32 -1.98 -9.95 -7.88
C ASN A 32 -1.76 -8.91 -9.00
N LEU A 33 -2.38 -7.73 -8.88
CA LEU A 33 -2.30 -6.65 -9.88
C LEU A 33 -1.06 -5.76 -9.73
N SER A 34 -0.20 -6.05 -8.75
CA SER A 34 1.04 -5.32 -8.50
C SER A 34 2.25 -6.24 -8.58
N ARG A 35 3.23 -5.86 -9.40
CA ARG A 35 4.39 -6.70 -9.77
C ARG A 35 5.15 -7.26 -8.56
N PHE A 36 5.45 -6.43 -7.56
CA PHE A 36 6.24 -6.86 -6.40
C PHE A 36 5.43 -7.72 -5.44
N THR A 37 4.18 -7.33 -5.17
CA THR A 37 3.34 -7.95 -4.14
C THR A 37 2.53 -9.15 -4.65
N SER A 38 2.49 -9.34 -5.97
CA SER A 38 1.86 -10.50 -6.62
C SER A 38 2.47 -11.82 -6.12
N GLY A 39 1.60 -12.80 -5.88
CA GLY A 39 1.94 -14.13 -5.36
C GLY A 39 2.31 -14.16 -3.87
N LYS A 40 2.17 -13.04 -3.15
CA LYS A 40 2.57 -12.91 -1.73
C LYS A 40 1.41 -12.50 -0.81
N SER A 41 0.18 -12.55 -1.32
CA SER A 41 -1.05 -12.31 -0.56
C SER A 41 -1.27 -13.39 0.52
N PRO A 42 -2.11 -13.15 1.54
CA PRO A 42 -2.83 -11.91 1.82
C PRO A 42 -1.93 -10.80 2.36
N TRP A 43 -2.22 -9.56 1.95
CA TRP A 43 -1.63 -8.32 2.43
C TRP A 43 -2.62 -7.57 3.32
N ILE A 44 -2.17 -7.22 4.51
CA ILE A 44 -2.94 -6.50 5.52
C ILE A 44 -2.36 -5.10 5.66
N LEU A 45 -3.22 -4.08 5.64
CA LEU A 45 -2.82 -2.70 5.94
C LEU A 45 -2.49 -2.58 7.43
N VAL A 46 -1.26 -2.17 7.74
CA VAL A 46 -0.79 -2.01 9.13
C VAL A 46 -0.53 -0.56 9.50
N TYR A 47 -0.37 0.32 8.52
CA TYR A 47 -0.20 1.75 8.73
C TYR A 47 -0.62 2.51 7.47
N PHE A 48 -1.24 3.67 7.65
CA PHE A 48 -1.37 4.67 6.61
C PHE A 48 -1.28 6.07 7.21
N LYS A 49 -0.87 7.03 6.37
CA LYS A 49 -0.92 8.45 6.68
C LYS A 49 -1.41 9.22 5.47
N GLU A 50 -2.31 10.15 5.74
CA GLU A 50 -2.88 11.04 4.74
C GLU A 50 -2.08 12.35 4.64
N PHE A 51 -2.04 12.88 3.43
CA PHE A 51 -1.39 14.13 3.07
C PHE A 51 -2.27 14.90 2.10
N GLU A 52 -2.26 16.23 2.18
CA GLU A 52 -3.02 17.08 1.27
C GLU A 52 -2.39 17.08 -0.11
N THR A 53 -1.05 17.21 -0.16
CA THR A 53 -0.30 17.32 -1.41
C THR A 53 0.56 16.09 -1.71
N LYS A 54 0.86 15.89 -3.00
CA LYS A 54 1.74 14.82 -3.47
C LYS A 54 3.16 15.00 -2.92
N THR A 55 3.63 16.24 -2.84
CA THR A 55 4.98 16.58 -2.38
C THR A 55 5.16 16.17 -0.93
N GLU A 56 4.20 16.45 -0.06
CA GLU A 56 4.27 16.04 1.35
C GLU A 56 4.27 14.53 1.53
N ALA A 57 3.51 13.80 0.71
CA ALA A 57 3.48 12.34 0.74
C ALA A 57 4.79 11.68 0.27
N LEU A 58 5.57 12.38 -0.57
CA LEU A 58 6.82 11.85 -1.14
C LEU A 58 8.09 12.41 -0.49
N LYS A 59 7.96 13.37 0.42
CA LYS A 59 9.07 13.97 1.16
C LYS A 59 9.66 12.98 2.16
#